data_AF-A0A1Z7LW29-F1
#
_entry.id   AF-A0A1Z7LW29-F1
#
_cell.length_a   1.000
_cell.length_b   1.000
_cell.length_c   1.000
_cell.angle_alpha   90.00
_cell.angle_beta   90.00
_cell.angle_gamma   90.00
#
_symmetry.space_group_name_H-M   'P 1'
#
loop_
_entity.id
_entity.type
_entity.pdbx_description
1 polymer ?
#
loop_
_entity_poly.entity_id
_entity_poly.type
_entity_poly.pdbx_seq_one_letter_code
_entity_poly.pdbx_strand_id
1 'polypeptide(L)'
;MWAEKAREITERGVFVARSWSWDLWEYGGTVYSIPIAGSGGKASVWCSVASLRSHLYHLRQVCGYNALIPPDWENVNTEFLDWLGIA
;
A
#
# COMPACT_ATOMS: atom_id res chain seq x y z
N MET A 1 -1.83 20.21 -4.66
CA MET A 1 -1.39 19.15 -5.61
C MET A 1 -1.76 17.77 -5.10
N TRP A 2 -1.35 17.36 -3.89
CA TRP A 2 -1.69 16.02 -3.37
C TRP A 2 -3.17 15.79 -3.08
N ALA A 3 -3.95 16.79 -2.65
CA ALA A 3 -5.35 16.59 -2.32
C ALA A 3 -6.19 16.08 -3.51
N GLU A 4 -6.03 16.70 -4.68
CA GLU A 4 -6.71 16.28 -5.91
C GLU A 4 -6.22 14.91 -6.38
N LYS A 5 -4.91 14.66 -6.32
CA LYS A 5 -4.33 13.37 -6.72
C LYS A 5 -4.77 12.24 -5.80
N ALA A 6 -4.77 12.47 -4.48
CA ALA A 6 -5.24 11.51 -3.50
C ALA A 6 -6.72 11.19 -3.72
N ARG A 7 -7.55 12.22 -3.99
CA ARG A 7 -8.96 12.02 -4.34
C ARG A 7 -9.12 11.13 -5.58
N GLU A 8 -8.38 11.43 -6.66
CA GLU A 8 -8.39 10.61 -7.88
C GLU A 8 -8.01 9.14 -7.59
N ILE A 9 -6.95 8.93 -6.81
CA ILE A 9 -6.47 7.59 -6.42
C ILE A 9 -7.54 6.86 -5.59
N THR A 10 -8.14 7.52 -4.59
CA THR A 10 -9.14 6.86 -3.73
C THR A 10 -10.48 6.61 -4.42
N GLU A 11 -10.82 7.38 -5.45
CA GLU A 11 -12.06 7.19 -6.22
C GLU A 11 -11.93 6.15 -7.34
N ARG A 12 -10.71 5.96 -7.89
CA ARG A 12 -10.50 5.16 -9.12
C ARG A 12 -9.46 4.06 -8.99
N GLY A 13 -8.68 4.05 -7.91
CA GLY A 13 -7.65 3.06 -7.64
C GLY A 13 -8.19 1.81 -6.95
N VAL A 14 -7.30 0.86 -6.75
CA VAL A 14 -7.57 -0.37 -6.01
C VAL A 14 -7.02 -0.21 -4.59
N PHE A 15 -7.89 -0.34 -3.59
CA PHE A 15 -7.44 -0.39 -2.20
C PHE A 15 -6.63 -1.67 -1.98
N VAL A 16 -5.42 -1.53 -1.42
CA VAL A 16 -4.49 -2.64 -1.20
C VAL A 16 -4.53 -3.10 0.26
N ALA A 17 -4.34 -2.18 1.20
CA ALA A 17 -4.36 -2.46 2.64
C ALA A 17 -4.35 -1.16 3.43
N ARG A 18 -4.68 -1.25 4.72
CA ARG A 18 -4.39 -0.21 5.70
C ARG A 18 -3.13 -0.57 6.49
N SER A 19 -2.25 0.40 6.69
CA SER A 19 -1.04 0.29 7.50
C SER A 19 -0.93 1.50 8.42
N TRP A 20 -1.18 1.30 9.72
CA TRP A 20 -1.11 2.33 10.75
C TRP A 20 -1.86 3.61 10.39
N SER A 21 -1.11 4.66 10.01
CA SER A 21 -1.65 5.98 9.69
C SER A 21 -2.05 6.14 8.24
N TRP A 22 -1.76 5.17 7.37
CA TRP A 22 -1.92 5.27 5.91
C TRP A 22 -2.77 4.14 5.33
N ASP A 23 -3.53 4.49 4.30
CA ASP A 23 -4.15 3.55 3.38
C ASP A 23 -3.26 3.42 2.15
N LEU A 24 -3.01 2.18 1.72
CA LEU A 24 -2.25 1.86 0.52
C LEU A 24 -3.21 1.64 -0.65
N TRP A 25 -2.92 2.33 -1.75
CA TRP A 25 -3.75 2.31 -2.95
C TRP A 25 -2.89 2.08 -4.18
N GLU A 26 -3.31 1.17 -5.05
CA GLU A 26 -2.76 1.04 -6.40
C GLU A 26 -3.52 1.96 -7.35
N TYR A 27 -2.79 2.70 -8.17
CA TYR A 27 -3.35 3.47 -9.27
C TYR A 27 -2.33 3.66 -10.40
N GLY A 28 -2.64 3.15 -11.59
CA GLY A 28 -1.81 3.34 -12.78
C GLY A 28 -0.43 2.67 -12.68
N GLY A 29 -0.35 1.49 -12.07
CA GLY A 29 0.88 0.71 -11.90
C GLY A 29 1.78 1.20 -10.77
N THR A 30 1.29 2.10 -9.92
CA THR A 30 2.01 2.65 -8.77
C THR A 30 1.19 2.46 -7.51
N VAL A 31 1.85 2.05 -6.43
CA VAL A 31 1.26 2.01 -5.08
C VAL A 31 1.60 3.31 -4.36
N TYR A 32 0.58 3.93 -3.80
CA TYR A 32 0.65 5.18 -3.05
C TYR A 32 0.28 4.92 -1.59
N SER A 33 0.88 5.69 -0.69
CA SER A 33 0.44 5.80 0.69
C SER A 33 -0.38 7.08 0.85
N ILE A 34 -1.66 6.93 1.15
CA ILE A 34 -2.59 8.03 1.36
C ILE A 34 -2.90 8.11 2.86
N PRO A 35 -2.67 9.25 3.54
CA PRO A 35 -2.86 9.34 4.97
C PRO A 35 -4.34 9.27 5.32
N ILE A 36 -4.66 8.54 6.39
CA ILE A 36 -5.99 8.54 6.97
C ILE A 36 -6.28 9.93 7.53
N ALA A 37 -7.50 10.43 7.33
CA ALA A 37 -7.90 11.75 7.83
C ALA A 37 -7.67 11.84 9.35
N GLY A 38 -6.98 12.89 9.79
CA GLY A 38 -6.64 13.11 11.20
C GLY A 38 -5.41 12.35 11.71
N SER A 39 -4.75 11.52 10.89
CA SER A 39 -3.55 10.77 11.31
C SER A 39 -2.26 11.58 11.42
N GLY A 40 -2.23 12.80 10.86
CA GLY A 40 -1.02 13.62 10.74
C GLY A 40 -0.02 13.14 9.67
N GLY A 41 -0.33 12.06 8.95
CA GLY A 41 0.48 11.54 7.85
C GLY A 41 0.46 12.44 6.61
N LYS A 42 1.41 12.22 5.70
CA LYS A 42 1.48 12.90 4.40
C LYS A 42 1.35 11.88 3.28
N ALA A 43 0.66 12.26 2.21
CA ALA A 43 0.57 11.42 1.02
C ALA A 43 1.93 11.32 0.33
N SER A 44 2.26 10.13 -0.16
CA SER A 44 3.48 9.89 -0.94
C SER A 44 3.33 8.75 -1.92
N VAL A 45 4.21 8.72 -2.91
CA VAL A 45 4.45 7.53 -3.73
C VAL A 45 5.20 6.52 -2.87
N TRP A 46 4.73 5.26 -2.85
CA TRP A 46 5.37 4.20 -2.06
C TRP A 46 6.31 3.36 -2.92
N CYS A 47 5.78 2.71 -3.97
CA CYS A 47 6.59 1.97 -4.95
C CYS A 47 5.81 1.71 -6.24
N SER A 48 6.47 1.23 -7.31
CA SER A 48 5.74 0.68 -8.45
C SER A 48 5.16 -0.70 -8.12
N VAL A 49 4.04 -1.08 -8.73
CA VAL A 49 3.44 -2.42 -8.57
C VAL A 49 4.43 -3.52 -8.95
N ALA A 50 5.20 -3.30 -10.02
CA ALA A 50 6.25 -4.23 -10.46
C ALA A 50 7.33 -4.47 -9.39
N SER A 51 7.54 -3.51 -8.48
CA SER A 51 8.51 -3.61 -7.39
C SER A 51 7.88 -4.03 -6.06
N LEU A 52 6.55 -4.11 -5.95
CA LEU A 52 5.84 -4.31 -4.69
C LEU A 52 6.33 -5.57 -3.97
N ARG A 53 6.42 -6.69 -4.68
CA ARG A 53 6.89 -7.96 -4.10
C ARG A 53 8.31 -7.85 -3.54
N SER A 54 9.22 -7.21 -4.27
CA SER A 54 10.59 -6.97 -3.81
C SER A 54 10.63 -6.04 -2.59
N HIS A 55 9.77 -5.01 -2.58
CA HIS A 55 9.65 -4.08 -1.46
C HIS A 55 9.18 -4.80 -0.20
N LEU A 56 8.18 -5.68 -0.32
CA LEU A 56 7.69 -6.50 0.80
C LEU A 56 8.74 -7.50 1.30
N TYR A 57 9.53 -8.12 0.41
CA TYR A 57 10.67 -8.94 0.84
C TYR A 57 11.69 -8.14 1.64
N HIS A 58 12.00 -6.92 1.20
CA HIS A 58 12.92 -6.04 1.91
C HIS A 58 12.36 -5.65 3.30
N LEU A 59 11.09 -5.23 3.35
CA LEU A 59 10.42 -4.88 4.61
C LEU A 59 10.41 -6.06 5.58
N ARG A 60 10.14 -7.27 5.08
CA ARG A 60 10.21 -8.52 5.83
C ARG A 60 11.59 -8.74 6.47
N GLN A 61 12.66 -8.52 5.72
CA GLN A 61 14.03 -8.66 6.21
C GLN A 61 14.37 -7.62 7.28
N VAL A 62 13.93 -6.38 7.09
CA VAL A 62 14.21 -5.26 8.03
C VAL A 62 13.42 -5.41 9.33
N CYS A 63 12.15 -5.79 9.25
CA CYS A 63 11.26 -5.85 10.41
C CYS A 63 11.20 -7.25 11.07
N GLY A 64 11.76 -8.29 10.45
CA GLY A 64 11.93 -9.60 11.07
C GLY A 64 10.67 -10.47 11.17
N TYR A 65 9.69 -10.29 10.28
CA TYR A 65 8.50 -11.15 10.19
C TYR A 65 8.64 -12.24 9.12
N ASN A 66 7.78 -13.27 9.14
CA ASN A 66 7.90 -14.44 8.24
C ASN A 66 7.10 -14.33 6.93
N ALA A 67 5.90 -13.73 7.00
CA ALA A 67 5.02 -13.55 5.86
C ALA A 67 5.54 -12.45 4.92
N LEU A 68 5.04 -12.37 3.68
CA LEU A 68 5.28 -11.20 2.83
C LEU A 68 4.39 -10.02 3.24
N ILE A 69 3.14 -10.33 3.55
CA ILE A 69 2.18 -9.35 4.06
C ILE A 69 2.57 -9.01 5.51
N PRO A 70 2.84 -7.73 5.82
CA PRO A 70 3.13 -7.32 7.19
C PRO A 70 1.97 -7.66 8.12
N PRO A 71 2.24 -8.22 9.33
CA PRO A 71 1.20 -8.73 10.23
C PRO A 71 0.32 -7.61 10.83
N ASP A 72 0.78 -6.38 10.77
CA ASP A 72 0.13 -5.16 11.23
C ASP A 72 -0.74 -4.48 10.16
N TRP A 73 -0.80 -5.05 8.95
CA TRP A 73 -1.72 -4.56 7.92
C TRP A 73 -3.14 -5.01 8.18
N GLU A 74 -4.08 -4.09 7.99
CA GLU A 74 -5.51 -4.29 8.17
C GLU A 74 -6.24 -4.20 6.82
N ASN A 75 -7.43 -4.82 6.74
CA ASN A 75 -8.29 -4.77 5.55
C ASN A 75 -7.57 -5.15 4.25
N VAL A 76 -6.64 -6.09 4.32
CA VAL A 76 -5.79 -6.45 3.19
C VAL A 76 -6.64 -7.01 2.04
N ASN A 77 -6.46 -6.44 0.85
CA ASN A 77 -7.05 -6.93 -0.38
C ASN A 77 -6.24 -8.14 -0.87
N THR A 78 -6.59 -9.33 -0.36
CA THR A 78 -5.90 -10.57 -0.68
C THR A 78 -6.02 -10.94 -2.15
N GLU A 79 -7.16 -10.70 -2.79
CA GLU A 79 -7.36 -11.00 -4.22
C GLU A 79 -6.37 -10.24 -5.12
N PHE A 80 -6.17 -8.95 -4.86
CA PHE A 80 -5.18 -8.15 -5.58
C PHE A 80 -3.75 -8.66 -5.37
N LEU A 81 -3.40 -9.02 -4.12
CA LEU A 81 -2.07 -9.52 -3.78
C LEU A 81 -1.83 -10.95 -4.29
N ASP A 82 -2.85 -11.80 -4.33
CA ASP A 82 -2.83 -13.15 -4.89
C ASP A 82 -2.53 -13.09 -6.39
N TRP A 83 -3.18 -12.17 -7.11
CA TRP A 83 -2.92 -11.94 -8.55
C TRP A 83 -1.45 -11.55 -8.83
N LEU A 84 -0.78 -10.93 -7.86
CA LEU A 84 0.65 -10.60 -7.90
C LEU A 84 1.57 -11.72 -7.36
N GLY A 85 1.00 -12.82 -6.89
CA GLY A 85 1.72 -13.94 -6.25
C GLY A 85 2.39 -13.56 -4.93
N ILE A 86 1.74 -12.69 -4.14
CA ILE A 86 2.22 -12.19 -2.84
C ILE A 86 1.47 -12.85 -1.67
N ALA A 87 0.16 -13.02 -1.79
CA ALA A 87 -0.72 -13.63 -0.78
C ALA A 87 -0.78 -15.16 -0.92
#